data_AF-A0A7D9IPB4-F1
#
_entry.id   AF-A0A7D9IPB4-F1
#
_cell.length_a   1.000
_cell.length_b   1.000
_cell.length_c   1.000
_cell.angle_alpha   90.00
_cell.angle_beta   90.00
_cell.angle_gamma   90.00
#
_symmetry.space_group_name_H-M   'P 1'
#
loop_
_entity.id
_entity.type
_entity.pdbx_description
1 polymer ?
#
loop_
_entity_poly.entity_id
_entity_poly.type
_entity_poly.pdbx_seq_one_letter_code
_entity_poly.pdbx_strand_id
1 'polypeptide(L)'
;MMIDKTKELVEEKYTIANGYKHDAKVIYGDTDSVMVKFGTETVGASMELGKEAASYVTSHFVQPIKLEFEKVYFPYLLISKKRYAGLYFTKPEIHDKMDCKGIETVRRDNAPLVASLIGNCLQKILIDRDPQGAVEYTKQVISDLLCNRIDISQLVITKELTKTGDEYSAKQAHSELAERMRKRDAGSAPKLGDRVPYVIIAGAKGMAAYQKAEDPIYVLENNVPIDTTYYLENQLTNPLMRIFEPILGEDKAKSVLFKGEHTRTKTVVTSAVGKLAMFAKKRTTCIGCKSVLDNDRK
;
A
#
# COMPACT_ATOMS: atom_id res chain seq x y z
N MET A 1 -20.18 26.53 6.38
CA MET A 1 -20.11 26.24 4.92
C MET A 1 -21.30 25.37 4.51
N MET A 2 -21.64 25.25 3.21
CA MET A 2 -22.80 24.44 2.78
C MET A 2 -22.73 22.97 3.25
N ILE A 3 -21.52 22.43 3.35
CA ILE A 3 -21.25 21.08 3.85
C ILE A 3 -21.57 20.93 5.36
N ASP A 4 -21.30 21.95 6.17
CA ASP A 4 -21.61 21.93 7.61
C ASP A 4 -23.12 21.95 7.82
N LYS A 5 -23.84 22.80 7.04
CA LYS A 5 -25.30 22.84 7.03
C LYS A 5 -25.90 21.49 6.61
N THR A 6 -25.30 20.83 5.62
CA THR A 6 -25.72 19.48 5.20
C THR A 6 -25.56 18.47 6.34
N LYS A 7 -24.44 18.53 7.07
CA LYS A 7 -24.21 17.67 8.23
C LYS A 7 -25.26 17.91 9.31
N GLU A 8 -25.50 19.16 9.69
CA GLU A 8 -26.49 19.53 10.72
C GLU A 8 -27.89 19.02 10.36
N LEU A 9 -28.37 19.29 9.13
CA LEU A 9 -29.69 18.86 8.67
C LEU A 9 -29.87 17.33 8.71
N VAL A 10 -28.83 16.57 8.39
CA VAL A 10 -28.88 15.10 8.42
C VAL A 10 -28.90 14.59 9.86
N GLU A 11 -28.01 15.09 10.72
CA GLU A 11 -27.90 14.64 12.11
C GLU A 11 -29.09 15.08 12.98
N GLU A 12 -29.77 16.19 12.65
CA GLU A 12 -30.98 16.64 13.35
C GLU A 12 -32.23 15.85 12.94
N LYS A 13 -32.43 15.62 11.64
CA LYS A 13 -33.65 14.97 11.14
C LYS A 13 -33.67 13.47 11.43
N TYR A 14 -32.59 12.76 11.13
CA TYR A 14 -32.56 11.29 11.15
C TYR A 14 -32.17 10.77 12.54
N THR A 15 -33.05 10.99 13.52
CA THR A 15 -32.84 10.61 14.92
C THR A 15 -33.99 9.77 15.46
N ILE A 16 -33.72 9.03 16.54
CA ILE A 16 -34.74 8.24 17.25
C ILE A 16 -35.85 9.15 17.78
N ALA A 17 -35.51 10.36 18.22
CA ALA A 17 -36.49 11.35 18.68
C ALA A 17 -37.53 11.72 17.60
N ASN A 18 -37.14 11.68 16.33
CA ASN A 18 -38.01 11.96 15.19
C ASN A 18 -38.68 10.70 14.61
N GLY A 19 -38.61 9.56 15.31
CA GLY A 19 -39.28 8.32 14.93
C GLY A 19 -38.47 7.40 14.00
N TYR A 20 -37.18 7.67 13.78
CA TYR A 20 -36.30 6.76 13.03
C TYR A 20 -35.79 5.63 13.93
N LYS A 21 -35.34 4.52 13.32
CA LYS A 21 -34.84 3.35 14.05
C LYS A 21 -33.52 3.61 14.77
N HIS A 22 -32.68 4.50 14.22
CA HIS A 22 -31.34 4.80 14.71
C HIS A 22 -31.01 6.27 14.49
N ASP A 23 -30.07 6.78 15.28
CA ASP A 23 -29.48 8.10 15.06
C ASP A 23 -28.43 8.03 13.95
N ALA A 24 -28.67 8.76 12.87
CA ALA A 24 -27.73 8.89 11.77
C ALA A 24 -26.54 9.77 12.20
N LYS A 25 -25.34 9.38 11.78
CA LYS A 25 -24.13 10.15 12.04
C LYS A 25 -23.31 10.36 10.78
N VAL A 26 -22.85 11.58 10.56
CA VAL A 26 -21.90 11.85 9.47
C VAL A 26 -20.52 11.37 9.89
N ILE A 27 -19.98 10.41 9.16
CA ILE A 27 -18.69 9.77 9.46
C ILE A 27 -17.53 10.35 8.64
N TYR A 28 -17.82 10.97 7.50
CA TYR A 28 -16.81 11.57 6.64
C TYR A 28 -17.44 12.64 5.73
N GLY A 29 -16.65 13.64 5.35
CA GLY A 29 -17.02 14.60 4.31
C GLY A 29 -15.79 15.16 3.60
N ASP A 30 -15.87 15.33 2.29
CA ASP A 30 -14.78 15.84 1.46
C ASP A 30 -15.32 16.82 0.43
N THR A 31 -15.30 18.12 0.74
CA THR A 31 -15.69 19.26 -0.11
C THR A 31 -17.13 19.24 -0.65
N ASP A 32 -17.46 18.27 -1.48
CA ASP A 32 -18.71 18.11 -2.22
C ASP A 32 -19.49 16.84 -1.83
N SER A 33 -18.91 15.98 -0.98
CA SER A 33 -19.50 14.70 -0.59
C SER A 33 -19.60 14.56 0.92
N VAL A 34 -20.68 13.91 1.39
CA VAL A 34 -20.93 13.59 2.80
C VAL A 34 -21.29 12.11 2.90
N MET A 35 -20.65 11.40 3.82
CA MET A 35 -20.91 9.98 4.09
C MET A 35 -21.63 9.83 5.43
N VAL A 36 -22.84 9.30 5.35
CA VAL A 36 -23.74 9.16 6.50
C VAL A 36 -23.85 7.70 6.89
N LYS A 37 -23.69 7.41 8.18
CA LYS A 37 -24.00 6.10 8.76
C LYS A 37 -25.41 6.15 9.34
N PHE A 38 -26.37 5.58 8.63
CA PHE A 38 -27.78 5.48 9.07
C PHE A 38 -28.04 4.37 10.10
N GLY A 39 -27.12 3.41 10.27
CA GLY A 39 -27.27 2.30 11.21
C GLY A 39 -28.21 1.18 10.76
N THR A 40 -28.68 1.19 9.50
CA THR A 40 -29.52 0.11 8.98
C THR A 40 -28.74 -1.17 8.69
N GLU A 41 -29.42 -2.31 8.76
CA GLU A 41 -28.81 -3.63 8.55
C GLU A 41 -28.69 -4.03 7.07
N THR A 42 -29.52 -3.46 6.19
CA THR A 42 -29.58 -3.81 4.77
C THR A 42 -29.15 -2.66 3.87
N VAL A 43 -28.46 -2.99 2.78
CA VAL A 43 -28.03 -2.03 1.76
C VAL A 43 -29.24 -1.31 1.16
N GLY A 44 -30.32 -2.04 0.87
CA GLY A 44 -31.56 -1.46 0.33
C GLY A 44 -32.17 -0.41 1.24
N ALA A 45 -32.26 -0.65 2.55
CA ALA A 45 -32.78 0.34 3.49
C ALA A 45 -31.87 1.57 3.59
N SER A 46 -30.54 1.39 3.55
CA SER A 46 -29.58 2.50 3.47
C SER A 46 -29.75 3.33 2.19
N MET A 47 -30.03 2.69 1.05
CA MET A 47 -30.23 3.39 -0.23
C MET A 47 -31.49 4.24 -0.22
N GLU A 48 -32.61 3.72 0.30
CA GLU A 48 -33.86 4.47 0.36
C GLU A 48 -33.75 5.69 1.30
N LEU A 49 -33.15 5.52 2.49
CA LEU A 49 -32.86 6.65 3.39
C LEU A 49 -31.89 7.65 2.76
N GLY A 50 -30.89 7.18 2.02
CA GLY A 50 -29.95 8.04 1.32
C GLY A 50 -30.61 8.91 0.25
N LYS A 51 -31.53 8.35 -0.55
CA LYS A 51 -32.33 9.10 -1.53
C LYS A 51 -33.23 10.12 -0.86
N GLU A 52 -33.92 9.72 0.21
CA GLU A 52 -34.79 10.61 0.98
C GLU A 52 -34.00 11.78 1.59
N ALA A 53 -32.83 11.49 2.18
CA ALA A 53 -31.93 12.50 2.74
C ALA A 53 -31.42 13.47 1.68
N ALA A 54 -31.05 12.98 0.49
CA ALA A 54 -30.62 13.83 -0.61
C ALA A 54 -31.72 14.81 -1.06
N SER A 55 -32.96 14.33 -1.20
CA SER A 55 -34.11 15.19 -1.54
C SER A 55 -34.44 16.19 -0.42
N TYR A 56 -34.42 15.75 0.84
CA TYR A 56 -34.67 16.60 2.00
C TYR A 56 -33.63 17.73 2.12
N VAL A 57 -32.34 17.40 2.02
CA VAL A 57 -31.28 18.40 2.09
C VAL A 57 -31.39 19.37 0.91
N THR A 58 -31.66 18.88 -0.28
CA THR A 58 -31.86 19.72 -1.48
C THR A 58 -32.96 20.77 -1.27
N SER A 59 -34.06 20.44 -0.60
CA SER A 59 -35.16 21.41 -0.37
C SER A 59 -34.77 22.58 0.55
N HIS A 60 -33.63 22.49 1.25
CA HIS A 60 -33.13 23.55 2.15
C HIS A 60 -32.09 24.47 1.48
N PHE A 61 -31.82 24.26 0.18
CA PHE A 61 -30.93 25.08 -0.63
C PHE A 61 -31.67 25.73 -1.80
N VAL A 62 -31.13 26.84 -2.29
CA VAL A 62 -31.68 27.57 -3.45
C VAL A 62 -31.36 26.81 -4.74
N GLN A 63 -32.29 26.77 -5.68
CA GLN A 63 -32.02 26.25 -7.02
C GLN A 63 -30.89 27.07 -7.68
N PRO A 64 -29.96 26.46 -8.45
CA PRO A 64 -29.95 25.07 -8.95
C PRO A 64 -29.16 24.07 -8.08
N ILE A 65 -28.89 24.39 -6.81
CA ILE A 65 -28.10 23.52 -5.93
C ILE A 65 -28.91 22.26 -5.61
N LYS A 66 -28.35 21.09 -5.96
CA LYS A 66 -28.98 19.79 -5.74
C LYS A 66 -27.98 18.81 -5.14
N LEU A 67 -28.40 18.10 -4.10
CA LEU A 67 -27.69 16.94 -3.57
C LEU A 67 -28.31 15.68 -4.15
N GLU A 68 -27.47 14.76 -4.63
CA GLU A 68 -27.90 13.49 -5.20
C GLU A 68 -27.33 12.32 -4.40
N PHE A 69 -28.15 11.31 -4.18
CA PHE A 69 -27.67 10.04 -3.66
C PHE A 69 -26.88 9.33 -4.77
N GLU A 70 -25.66 8.91 -4.46
CA GLU A 70 -24.79 8.26 -5.44
C GLU A 70 -24.65 6.75 -5.17
N LYS A 71 -24.42 6.35 -3.91
CA LYS A 71 -23.96 4.99 -3.58
C LYS A 71 -24.04 4.66 -2.09
N VAL A 72 -23.99 3.35 -1.78
CA VAL A 72 -23.75 2.82 -0.43
C VAL A 72 -22.43 2.04 -0.41
N TYR A 73 -21.68 2.14 0.70
CA TYR A 73 -20.53 1.28 0.98
C TYR A 73 -20.88 0.20 1.99
N PHE A 74 -20.66 -1.07 1.64
CA PHE A 74 -20.84 -2.18 2.58
C PHE A 74 -19.96 -3.40 2.24
N PRO A 75 -18.84 -3.66 2.93
CA PRO A 75 -18.31 -2.92 4.08
C PRO A 75 -17.58 -1.63 3.68
N TYR A 76 -17.28 -0.81 4.69
CA TYR A 76 -16.54 0.44 4.55
C TYR A 76 -15.35 0.48 5.52
N LEU A 77 -14.17 0.84 5.00
CA LEU A 77 -12.93 0.99 5.74
C LEU A 77 -12.39 2.41 5.51
N LEU A 78 -12.53 3.26 6.53
CA LEU A 78 -11.97 4.61 6.54
C LEU A 78 -10.62 4.60 7.27
N ILE A 79 -9.55 4.96 6.56
CA ILE A 79 -8.18 5.00 7.13
C ILE A 79 -7.85 6.43 7.56
N SER A 80 -7.99 7.39 6.63
CA SER A 80 -7.74 8.80 6.90
C SER A 80 -8.46 9.67 5.87
N LYS A 81 -8.31 11.00 5.98
CA LYS A 81 -8.80 11.92 4.95
C LYS A 81 -8.23 11.53 3.57
N LYS A 82 -9.12 11.45 2.57
CA LYS A 82 -8.82 11.00 1.20
C LYS A 82 -8.23 9.58 1.08
N ARG A 83 -8.33 8.75 2.13
CA ARG A 83 -7.85 7.37 2.14
C ARG A 83 -8.89 6.43 2.72
N TYR A 84 -9.60 5.73 1.84
CA TYR A 84 -10.65 4.79 2.23
C TYR A 84 -10.83 3.70 1.18
N ALA A 85 -11.40 2.58 1.60
CA ALA A 85 -11.78 1.47 0.76
C ALA A 85 -13.16 0.95 1.15
N GLY A 86 -13.91 0.41 0.19
CA GLY A 86 -15.20 -0.20 0.48
C GLY A 86 -15.78 -0.88 -0.75
N LEU A 87 -16.77 -1.75 -0.52
CA LEU A 87 -17.53 -2.33 -1.63
C LEU A 87 -18.62 -1.34 -2.06
N TYR A 88 -18.62 -1.03 -3.34
CA TYR A 88 -19.45 -0.01 -3.97
C TYR A 88 -20.76 -0.63 -4.43
N PHE A 89 -21.90 -0.11 -3.96
CA PHE A 89 -23.23 -0.57 -4.35
C PHE A 89 -24.04 0.57 -4.96
N THR A 90 -24.47 0.40 -6.21
CA THR A 90 -25.54 1.20 -6.85
C THR A 90 -26.90 0.51 -6.78
N LYS A 91 -26.90 -0.82 -6.67
CA LYS A 91 -28.08 -1.66 -6.49
C LYS A 91 -27.93 -2.50 -5.22
N PRO A 92 -29.04 -2.87 -4.54
CA PRO A 92 -28.95 -3.50 -3.23
C PRO A 92 -28.50 -4.97 -3.25
N GLU A 93 -28.60 -5.66 -4.38
CA GLU A 93 -28.39 -7.12 -4.44
C GLU A 93 -26.92 -7.51 -4.55
N ILE A 94 -26.13 -6.80 -5.37
CA ILE A 94 -24.75 -7.16 -5.72
C ILE A 94 -23.88 -5.91 -5.71
N HIS A 95 -22.64 -6.05 -5.22
CA HIS A 95 -21.64 -4.98 -5.27
C HIS A 95 -21.09 -4.83 -6.69
N ASP A 96 -20.87 -3.61 -7.13
CA ASP A 96 -20.35 -3.32 -8.47
C ASP A 96 -18.84 -3.56 -8.54
N LYS A 97 -18.11 -3.07 -7.53
CA LYS A 97 -16.65 -3.16 -7.44
C LYS A 97 -16.15 -2.82 -6.03
N MET A 98 -14.88 -3.12 -5.78
CA MET A 98 -14.14 -2.56 -4.64
C MET A 98 -13.60 -1.18 -5.01
N ASP A 99 -14.08 -0.12 -4.35
CA ASP A 99 -13.54 1.23 -4.53
C ASP A 99 -12.38 1.46 -3.57
N CYS A 100 -11.27 1.98 -4.11
CA CYS A 100 -10.03 2.23 -3.41
C CYS A 100 -9.61 3.67 -3.67
N LYS A 101 -9.74 4.57 -2.68
CA LYS A 101 -9.38 5.99 -2.83
C LYS A 101 -8.13 6.30 -2.03
N GLY A 102 -7.10 6.82 -2.70
CA GLY A 102 -5.86 7.34 -2.08
C GLY A 102 -5.00 6.33 -1.33
N ILE A 103 -5.36 5.05 -1.37
CA ILE A 103 -4.58 3.95 -0.82
C ILE A 103 -3.50 3.47 -1.81
N GLU A 104 -2.58 2.66 -1.32
CA GLU A 104 -1.38 2.25 -2.05
C GLU A 104 -1.66 1.45 -3.34
N THR A 105 -2.85 0.85 -3.49
CA THR A 105 -3.23 0.08 -4.69
C THR A 105 -3.39 0.95 -5.94
N VAL A 106 -3.75 2.22 -5.79
CA VAL A 106 -3.95 3.17 -6.91
C VAL A 106 -2.78 4.15 -7.06
N ARG A 107 -1.75 3.99 -6.24
CA ARG A 107 -0.56 4.84 -6.23
C ARG A 107 0.56 4.24 -7.08
N ARG A 108 1.20 5.08 -7.91
CA ARG A 108 2.25 4.66 -8.86
C ARG A 108 3.68 4.85 -8.34
N ASP A 109 3.84 5.34 -7.11
CA ASP A 109 5.13 5.63 -6.49
C ASP A 109 5.66 4.50 -5.59
N ASN A 110 4.89 3.42 -5.45
CA ASN A 110 5.25 2.23 -4.66
C ASN A 110 5.64 1.06 -5.58
N ALA A 111 6.32 0.07 -5.02
CA ALA A 111 6.61 -1.17 -5.72
C ALA A 111 5.30 -1.95 -6.02
N PRO A 112 5.19 -2.64 -7.18
CA PRO A 112 4.01 -3.44 -7.53
C PRO A 112 3.62 -4.47 -6.46
N LEU A 113 4.59 -5.03 -5.74
CA LEU A 113 4.37 -5.92 -4.61
C LEU A 113 3.41 -5.32 -3.58
N VAL A 114 3.56 -4.03 -3.26
CA VAL A 114 2.74 -3.34 -2.25
C VAL A 114 1.30 -3.25 -2.73
N ALA A 115 1.09 -2.82 -3.98
CA ALA A 115 -0.25 -2.70 -4.55
C ALA A 115 -0.96 -4.05 -4.62
N SER A 116 -0.25 -5.09 -5.06
CA SER A 116 -0.77 -6.46 -5.11
C SER A 116 -1.10 -7.01 -3.72
N LEU A 117 -0.18 -6.89 -2.77
CA LEU A 117 -0.38 -7.36 -1.39
C LEU A 117 -1.61 -6.68 -0.76
N ILE A 118 -1.66 -5.36 -0.83
CA ILE A 118 -2.75 -4.58 -0.23
C ILE A 118 -4.10 -4.88 -0.91
N GLY A 119 -4.11 -4.99 -2.25
CA GLY A 119 -5.32 -5.35 -2.99
C GLY A 119 -5.88 -6.72 -2.57
N ASN A 120 -5.00 -7.72 -2.45
CA ASN A 120 -5.38 -9.05 -1.99
C ASN A 120 -5.85 -9.06 -0.52
N CYS A 121 -5.17 -8.31 0.36
CA CYS A 121 -5.62 -8.18 1.75
C CYS A 121 -7.01 -7.54 1.84
N LEU A 122 -7.27 -6.47 1.07
CA LEU A 122 -8.58 -5.83 1.03
C LEU A 122 -9.66 -6.75 0.45
N GLN A 123 -9.35 -7.53 -0.59
CA GLN A 123 -10.27 -8.53 -1.11
C GLN A 123 -10.64 -9.56 -0.02
N LYS A 124 -9.65 -10.13 0.68
CA LYS A 124 -9.90 -11.10 1.76
C LYS A 124 -10.72 -10.52 2.91
N ILE A 125 -10.46 -9.26 3.27
CA ILE A 125 -11.14 -8.58 4.38
C ILE A 125 -12.56 -8.14 4.00
N LEU A 126 -12.73 -7.50 2.85
CA LEU A 126 -13.97 -6.83 2.47
C LEU A 126 -14.94 -7.76 1.73
N ILE A 127 -14.43 -8.68 0.91
CA ILE A 127 -15.23 -9.63 0.11
C ILE A 127 -15.34 -10.95 0.86
N ASP A 128 -14.21 -11.63 1.11
CA ASP A 128 -14.23 -12.98 1.69
C ASP A 128 -14.58 -12.99 3.19
N ARG A 129 -14.54 -11.81 3.83
CA ARG A 129 -14.77 -11.62 5.28
C ARG A 129 -13.86 -12.48 6.15
N ASP A 130 -12.63 -12.67 5.69
CA ASP A 130 -11.61 -13.49 6.37
C ASP A 130 -10.35 -12.65 6.70
N PRO A 131 -10.35 -11.93 7.84
CA PRO A 131 -9.17 -11.22 8.31
C PRO A 131 -7.98 -12.15 8.63
N GLN A 132 -8.25 -13.40 9.01
CA GLN A 132 -7.20 -14.35 9.39
C GLN A 132 -6.45 -14.85 8.15
N GLY A 133 -7.17 -15.20 7.08
CA GLY A 133 -6.55 -15.52 5.79
C GLY A 133 -5.77 -14.33 5.20
N ALA A 134 -6.20 -13.09 5.44
CA ALA A 134 -5.42 -11.91 5.05
C ALA A 134 -4.11 -11.79 5.83
N VAL A 135 -4.11 -12.10 7.13
CA VAL A 135 -2.91 -12.17 7.97
C VAL A 135 -1.96 -13.25 7.48
N GLU A 136 -2.46 -14.46 7.22
CA GLU A 136 -1.65 -15.59 6.76
C GLU A 136 -1.01 -15.32 5.40
N TYR A 137 -1.79 -14.76 4.47
CA TYR A 137 -1.27 -14.31 3.19
C TYR A 137 -0.15 -13.27 3.36
N THR A 138 -0.34 -12.29 4.25
CA THR A 138 0.69 -11.28 4.52
C THR A 138 1.97 -11.91 5.09
N LYS A 139 1.84 -12.86 6.02
CA LYS A 139 3.00 -13.58 6.58
C LYS A 139 3.76 -14.35 5.52
N GLN A 140 3.05 -15.00 4.60
CA GLN A 140 3.64 -15.74 3.48
C GLN A 140 4.45 -14.79 2.58
N VAL A 141 3.86 -13.67 2.16
CA VAL A 141 4.54 -12.68 1.32
C VAL A 141 5.77 -12.08 2.01
N ILE A 142 5.68 -11.78 3.32
CA ILE A 142 6.84 -11.31 4.09
C ILE A 142 7.94 -12.38 4.14
N SER A 143 7.57 -13.65 4.33
CA SER A 143 8.52 -14.76 4.30
C SER A 143 9.20 -14.88 2.94
N ASP A 144 8.43 -14.78 1.85
CA ASP A 144 8.93 -14.82 0.48
C ASP A 144 9.88 -13.65 0.19
N LEU A 145 9.57 -12.45 0.67
CA LEU A 145 10.46 -11.29 0.55
C LEU A 145 11.80 -11.55 1.27
N LEU A 146 11.76 -12.00 2.51
CA LEU A 146 12.95 -12.22 3.35
C LEU A 146 13.79 -13.43 2.89
N CYS A 147 13.16 -14.41 2.24
CA CYS A 147 13.83 -15.57 1.67
C CYS A 147 14.32 -15.34 0.23
N ASN A 148 14.18 -14.11 -0.29
CA ASN A 148 14.55 -13.73 -1.66
C ASN A 148 13.83 -14.59 -2.73
N ARG A 149 12.55 -14.89 -2.49
CA ARG A 149 11.65 -15.66 -3.39
C ARG A 149 10.68 -14.77 -4.18
N ILE A 150 10.83 -13.45 -4.09
CA ILE A 150 10.03 -12.48 -4.84
C ILE A 150 10.79 -12.03 -6.08
N ASP A 151 10.10 -12.03 -7.21
CA ASP A 151 10.67 -11.56 -8.47
C ASP A 151 11.03 -10.06 -8.42
N ILE A 152 12.15 -9.69 -9.04
CA ILE A 152 12.66 -8.31 -9.03
C ILE A 152 11.65 -7.35 -9.65
N SER A 153 10.86 -7.77 -10.65
CA SER A 153 9.81 -6.94 -11.27
C SER A 153 8.80 -6.41 -10.25
N GLN A 154 8.52 -7.18 -9.19
CA GLN A 154 7.60 -6.78 -8.11
C GLN A 154 8.21 -5.73 -7.18
N LEU A 155 9.52 -5.55 -7.22
CA LEU A 155 10.30 -4.65 -6.35
C LEU A 155 10.70 -3.34 -7.05
N VAL A 156 10.45 -3.23 -8.37
CA VAL A 156 10.78 -2.03 -9.14
C VAL A 156 9.89 -0.86 -8.74
N ILE A 157 10.52 0.23 -8.32
CA ILE A 157 9.86 1.51 -8.02
C ILE A 157 10.10 2.44 -9.21
N THR A 158 9.07 3.17 -9.64
CA THR A 158 9.22 4.16 -10.73
C THR A 158 8.88 5.56 -10.23
N LYS A 159 9.74 6.53 -10.55
CA LYS A 159 9.48 7.95 -10.30
C LYS A 159 9.81 8.78 -11.53
N GLU A 160 9.00 9.80 -11.75
CA GLU A 160 9.18 10.74 -12.85
C GLU A 160 10.32 11.71 -12.53
N LEU A 161 11.23 11.87 -13.49
CA LEU A 161 12.36 12.79 -13.41
C LEU A 161 11.89 14.18 -13.86
N THR A 162 11.45 14.98 -12.91
CA THR A 162 10.89 16.32 -13.19
C THR A 162 11.93 17.44 -13.23
N LYS A 163 13.11 17.22 -12.64
CA LYS A 163 14.20 18.19 -12.56
C LYS A 163 15.54 17.51 -12.73
N THR A 164 16.57 18.28 -13.03
CA THR A 164 17.96 17.79 -13.14
C THR A 164 18.74 18.11 -11.87
N GLY A 165 19.45 17.11 -11.33
CA GLY A 165 20.48 17.26 -10.29
C GLY A 165 20.15 18.28 -9.19
N ASP A 166 20.88 19.41 -9.22
CA ASP A 166 20.94 20.45 -8.19
C ASP A 166 19.67 21.30 -8.05
N GLU A 167 18.70 21.16 -8.97
CA GLU A 167 17.40 21.85 -8.85
C GLU A 167 16.45 21.19 -7.83
N TYR A 168 16.81 20.00 -7.33
CA TYR A 168 16.15 19.39 -6.20
C TYR A 168 16.71 19.94 -4.89
N SER A 169 15.83 20.47 -4.04
CA SER A 169 16.19 20.91 -2.69
C SER A 169 16.71 19.79 -1.79
N ALA A 170 16.42 18.53 -2.12
CA ALA A 170 16.88 17.35 -1.41
C ALA A 170 17.22 16.22 -2.38
N LYS A 171 18.32 15.50 -2.11
CA LYS A 171 18.78 14.37 -2.92
C LYS A 171 17.72 13.27 -3.02
N GLN A 172 17.36 12.91 -4.25
CA GLN A 172 16.37 11.88 -4.55
C GLN A 172 17.00 10.65 -5.19
N ALA A 173 16.50 9.47 -4.84
CA ALA A 173 16.97 8.18 -5.36
C ALA A 173 16.99 8.10 -6.90
N HIS A 174 15.88 8.48 -7.55
CA HIS A 174 15.74 8.43 -9.01
C HIS A 174 16.64 9.44 -9.73
N SER A 175 16.87 10.61 -9.13
CA SER A 175 17.76 11.65 -9.68
C SER A 175 19.22 11.21 -9.60
N GLU A 176 19.67 10.75 -8.43
CA GLU A 176 21.04 10.24 -8.23
C GLU A 176 21.33 9.01 -9.11
N LEU A 177 20.34 8.14 -9.30
CA LEU A 177 20.48 7.02 -10.23
C LEU A 177 20.60 7.51 -11.68
N ALA A 178 19.77 8.43 -12.12
CA ALA A 178 19.83 8.96 -13.49
C ALA A 178 21.21 9.58 -13.79
N GLU A 179 21.79 10.33 -12.85
CA GLU A 179 23.16 10.86 -13.00
C GLU A 179 24.22 9.75 -13.02
N ARG A 180 24.04 8.69 -12.22
CA ARG A 180 24.95 7.52 -12.24
C ARG A 180 24.88 6.76 -13.56
N MET A 181 23.68 6.57 -14.09
CA MET A 181 23.45 5.95 -15.41
C MET A 181 24.11 6.78 -16.49
N ARG A 182 23.95 8.11 -16.48
CA ARG A 182 24.58 9.02 -17.44
C ARG A 182 26.11 8.97 -17.42
N LYS A 183 26.72 8.80 -16.24
CA LYS A 183 28.17 8.62 -16.11
C LYS A 183 28.65 7.26 -16.60
N ARG A 184 27.80 6.23 -16.53
CA ARG A 184 28.10 4.86 -16.97
C ARG A 184 27.97 4.73 -18.49
N ASP A 185 26.86 5.21 -19.03
CA ASP A 185 26.56 5.27 -20.45
C ASP A 185 25.58 6.42 -20.71
N ALA A 186 26.03 7.46 -21.41
CA ALA A 186 25.20 8.62 -21.71
C ALA A 186 24.06 8.31 -22.70
N GLY A 187 24.19 7.25 -23.51
CA GLY A 187 23.21 6.89 -24.53
C GLY A 187 21.92 6.28 -23.98
N SER A 188 22.02 5.54 -22.86
CA SER A 188 20.90 4.86 -22.20
C SER A 188 20.31 5.63 -21.01
N ALA A 189 20.82 6.84 -20.74
CA ALA A 189 20.41 7.63 -19.57
C ALA A 189 18.99 8.22 -19.72
N PRO A 190 18.17 8.19 -18.64
CA PRO A 190 16.85 8.83 -18.64
C PRO A 190 16.90 10.34 -18.89
N LYS A 191 15.90 10.86 -19.61
CA LYS A 191 15.71 12.28 -19.90
C LYS A 191 14.68 12.92 -18.96
N LEU A 192 14.64 14.25 -18.96
CA LEU A 192 13.65 15.00 -18.19
C LEU A 192 12.24 14.69 -18.72
N GLY A 193 11.33 14.36 -17.81
CA GLY A 193 9.99 13.85 -18.10
C GLY A 193 9.88 12.32 -18.13
N ASP A 194 11.00 11.59 -18.21
CA ASP A 194 10.98 10.13 -18.21
C ASP A 194 10.72 9.58 -16.80
N ARG A 195 10.14 8.38 -16.73
CA ARG A 195 10.06 7.62 -15.48
C ARG A 195 11.29 6.74 -15.33
N VAL A 196 12.03 6.96 -14.26
CA VAL A 196 13.23 6.19 -13.90
C VAL A 196 12.81 4.99 -13.05
N PRO A 197 12.95 3.74 -13.55
CA PRO A 197 12.79 2.54 -12.75
C PRO A 197 14.04 2.30 -11.89
N TYR A 198 13.85 1.89 -10.64
CA TYR A 198 14.95 1.52 -9.76
C TYR A 198 14.52 0.52 -8.70
N VAL A 199 15.49 -0.22 -8.17
CA VAL A 199 15.35 -1.05 -6.97
C VAL A 199 16.30 -0.56 -5.88
N ILE A 200 16.01 -0.88 -4.63
CA ILE A 200 16.89 -0.56 -3.50
C ILE A 200 17.77 -1.76 -3.17
N ILE A 201 19.07 -1.61 -3.42
CA ILE A 201 20.07 -2.65 -3.15
C ILE A 201 20.54 -2.61 -1.70
N ALA A 202 21.04 -3.76 -1.21
CA ALA A 202 21.64 -3.86 0.10
C ALA A 202 22.94 -3.03 0.15
N GLY A 203 23.10 -2.25 1.22
CA GLY A 203 24.25 -1.38 1.42
C GLY A 203 24.74 -1.41 2.86
N ALA A 204 25.76 -0.62 3.16
CA ALA A 204 26.26 -0.48 4.53
C ALA A 204 25.17 0.08 5.46
N LYS A 205 25.21 -0.31 6.73
CA LYS A 205 24.28 0.18 7.74
C LYS A 205 24.36 1.71 7.85
N GLY A 206 23.21 2.39 7.77
CA GLY A 206 23.13 3.86 7.80
C GLY A 206 23.36 4.54 6.45
N MET A 207 23.63 3.79 5.38
CA MET A 207 23.70 4.35 4.03
C MET A 207 22.33 4.88 3.61
N ALA A 208 22.31 6.10 3.08
CA ALA A 208 21.07 6.75 2.67
C ALA A 208 20.40 6.03 1.50
N ALA A 209 19.07 5.98 1.49
CA ALA A 209 18.30 5.26 0.47
C ALA A 209 18.59 5.75 -0.96
N TYR A 210 18.88 7.04 -1.16
CA TYR A 210 19.20 7.60 -2.47
C TYR A 210 20.53 7.08 -3.05
N GLN A 211 21.46 6.62 -2.21
CA GLN A 211 22.71 6.02 -2.68
C GLN A 211 22.53 4.55 -3.08
N LYS A 212 21.55 3.88 -2.46
CA LYS A 212 21.20 2.47 -2.65
C LYS A 212 20.26 2.22 -3.82
N ALA A 213 19.86 3.25 -4.56
CA ALA A 213 19.07 3.04 -5.78
C ALA A 213 19.97 2.54 -6.91
N GLU A 214 19.52 1.50 -7.62
CA GLU A 214 20.22 0.96 -8.78
C GLU A 214 19.22 0.51 -9.86
N ASP A 215 19.70 0.49 -11.10
CA ASP A 215 18.92 0.06 -12.25
C ASP A 215 18.60 -1.45 -12.18
N PRO A 216 17.34 -1.88 -12.40
CA PRO A 216 16.97 -3.29 -12.31
C PRO A 216 17.75 -4.21 -13.26
N ILE A 217 18.12 -3.72 -14.46
CA ILE A 217 18.89 -4.51 -15.43
C ILE A 217 20.31 -4.71 -14.90
N TYR A 218 20.96 -3.64 -14.44
CA TYR A 218 22.27 -3.75 -13.81
C TYR A 218 22.27 -4.73 -12.63
N VAL A 219 21.25 -4.68 -11.77
CA VAL A 219 21.11 -5.59 -10.62
C VAL A 219 20.99 -7.05 -11.07
N LEU A 220 20.24 -7.32 -12.13
CA LEU A 220 20.06 -8.65 -12.70
C LEU A 220 21.36 -9.20 -13.30
N GLU A 221 22.06 -8.40 -14.11
CA GLU A 221 23.33 -8.79 -14.74
C GLU A 221 24.43 -9.06 -13.72
N ASN A 222 24.45 -8.29 -12.62
CA ASN A 222 25.53 -8.30 -11.64
C ASN A 222 25.20 -9.06 -10.34
N ASN A 223 24.01 -9.65 -10.23
CA ASN A 223 23.52 -10.35 -9.04
C ASN A 223 23.70 -9.52 -7.75
N VAL A 224 23.34 -8.23 -7.82
CA VAL A 224 23.47 -7.33 -6.66
C VAL A 224 22.36 -7.65 -5.65
N PRO A 225 22.67 -7.85 -4.35
CA PRO A 225 21.67 -8.19 -3.36
C PRO A 225 20.68 -7.04 -3.13
N ILE A 226 19.40 -7.38 -2.96
CA ILE A 226 18.32 -6.43 -2.67
C ILE A 226 18.22 -6.17 -1.16
N ASP A 227 17.88 -4.93 -0.77
CA ASP A 227 17.63 -4.58 0.63
C ASP A 227 16.20 -4.98 1.05
N THR A 228 16.02 -6.25 1.37
CA THR A 228 14.71 -6.78 1.83
C THR A 228 14.19 -6.07 3.08
N THR A 229 15.09 -5.53 3.91
CA THR A 229 14.71 -4.81 5.14
C THR A 229 14.07 -3.46 4.80
N TYR A 230 14.64 -2.74 3.82
CA TYR A 230 14.03 -1.51 3.31
C TYR A 230 12.62 -1.75 2.77
N TYR A 231 12.41 -2.80 1.96
CA TYR A 231 11.07 -3.10 1.43
C TYR A 231 10.09 -3.46 2.55
N LEU A 232 10.52 -4.25 3.54
CA LEU A 232 9.67 -4.57 4.69
C LEU A 232 9.29 -3.31 5.48
N GLU A 233 10.27 -2.53 5.93
CA GLU A 233 10.04 -1.41 6.85
C GLU A 233 9.47 -0.16 6.18
N ASN A 234 9.97 0.21 5.00
CA ASN A 234 9.58 1.45 4.33
C ASN A 234 8.41 1.28 3.36
N GLN A 235 8.27 0.13 2.71
CA GLN A 235 7.23 -0.09 1.69
C GLN A 235 6.01 -0.84 2.24
N LEU A 236 6.21 -1.89 3.05
CA LEU A 236 5.12 -2.78 3.49
C LEU A 236 4.51 -2.41 4.86
N THR A 237 5.34 -2.03 5.85
CA THR A 237 4.86 -1.83 7.22
C THR A 237 3.73 -0.81 7.34
N ASN A 238 3.92 0.41 6.82
CA ASN A 238 2.94 1.49 6.98
C ASN A 238 1.60 1.19 6.29
N PRO A 239 1.56 0.70 5.03
CA PRO A 239 0.30 0.33 4.38
C PRO A 239 -0.42 -0.82 5.08
N LEU A 240 0.30 -1.84 5.55
CA LEU A 240 -0.29 -2.97 6.26
C LEU A 240 -0.89 -2.54 7.61
N MET A 241 -0.16 -1.74 8.38
CA MET A 241 -0.66 -1.22 9.67
C MET A 241 -1.96 -0.44 9.50
N ARG A 242 -2.05 0.44 8.49
CA ARG A 242 -3.27 1.21 8.20
C ARG A 242 -4.53 0.38 7.97
N ILE A 243 -4.39 -0.85 7.48
CA ILE A 243 -5.51 -1.75 7.16
C ILE A 243 -5.84 -2.66 8.33
N PHE A 244 -4.81 -3.23 8.97
CA PHE A 244 -5.00 -4.21 10.03
C PHE A 244 -5.22 -3.59 11.41
N GLU A 245 -4.73 -2.38 11.66
CA GLU A 245 -4.89 -1.69 12.95
C GLU A 245 -6.36 -1.45 13.32
N PRO A 246 -7.25 -0.94 12.43
CA PRO A 246 -8.66 -0.79 12.75
C PRO A 246 -9.42 -2.11 13.00
N ILE A 247 -8.83 -3.26 12.60
CA ILE A 247 -9.49 -4.57 12.66
C ILE A 247 -9.00 -5.38 13.87
N LEU A 248 -7.68 -5.39 14.11
CA LEU A 248 -7.03 -6.24 15.11
C LEU A 248 -6.54 -5.44 16.33
N GLY A 249 -6.42 -4.12 16.22
CA GLY A 249 -5.71 -3.26 17.17
C GLY A 249 -4.22 -3.14 16.86
N GLU A 250 -3.60 -2.03 17.28
CA GLU A 250 -2.23 -1.66 16.91
C GLU A 250 -1.18 -2.70 17.36
N ASP A 251 -1.18 -3.08 18.64
CA ASP A 251 -0.19 -4.00 19.21
C ASP A 251 -0.31 -5.42 18.63
N LYS A 252 -1.55 -5.87 18.41
CA LYS A 252 -1.83 -7.18 17.85
C LYS A 252 -1.43 -7.22 16.37
N ALA A 253 -1.72 -6.18 15.60
CA ALA A 253 -1.28 -6.09 14.20
C ALA A 253 0.26 -6.11 14.10
N LYS A 254 0.96 -5.28 14.90
CA LYS A 254 2.43 -5.24 14.90
C LYS A 254 3.07 -6.58 15.26
N SER A 255 2.58 -7.22 16.32
CA SER A 255 3.11 -8.50 16.78
C SER A 255 2.83 -9.60 15.75
N VAL A 256 1.60 -9.77 15.32
CA VAL A 256 1.20 -10.87 14.43
C VAL A 256 1.85 -10.76 13.05
N LEU A 257 1.96 -9.55 12.49
CA LEU A 257 2.46 -9.36 11.13
C LEU A 257 3.98 -9.34 11.05
N PHE A 258 4.68 -8.74 12.02
CA PHE A 258 6.13 -8.49 11.91
C PHE A 258 6.98 -9.28 12.90
N LYS A 259 6.37 -9.88 13.94
CA LYS A 259 7.07 -10.71 14.92
C LYS A 259 6.58 -12.15 14.81
N GLY A 260 7.36 -13.02 14.16
CA GLY A 260 6.99 -14.43 14.04
C GLY A 260 8.08 -15.26 13.39
N GLU A 261 7.83 -16.56 13.25
CA GLU A 261 8.77 -17.48 12.61
C GLU A 261 9.01 -17.15 11.14
N HIS A 262 7.98 -16.63 10.47
CA HIS A 262 8.03 -16.19 9.08
C HIS A 262 9.04 -15.07 8.81
N THR A 263 9.46 -14.31 9.84
CA THR A 263 10.49 -13.25 9.73
C THR A 263 11.88 -13.66 10.22
N ARG A 264 12.03 -14.85 10.81
CA ARG A 264 13.32 -15.32 11.38
C ARG A 264 14.26 -15.85 10.31
N THR A 265 13.74 -16.47 9.27
CA THR A 265 14.55 -17.01 8.18
C THR A 265 14.83 -15.92 7.16
N LYS A 266 16.11 -15.63 6.94
CA LYS A 266 16.57 -14.66 5.93
C LYS A 266 17.59 -15.32 5.03
N THR A 267 17.37 -15.27 3.72
CA THR A 267 18.33 -15.74 2.72
C THR A 267 19.17 -14.54 2.28
N VAL A 268 20.49 -14.62 2.47
CA VAL A 268 21.40 -13.55 2.06
C VAL A 268 22.13 -13.98 0.79
N VAL A 269 21.92 -13.23 -0.29
CA VAL A 269 22.66 -13.40 -1.55
C VAL A 269 23.99 -12.67 -1.44
N THR A 270 25.06 -13.29 -1.92
CA THR A 270 26.38 -12.66 -2.00
C THR A 270 26.53 -11.96 -3.35
N SER A 271 26.88 -10.68 -3.34
CA SER A 271 27.13 -9.90 -4.56
C SER A 271 28.27 -10.50 -5.38
N ALA A 272 28.12 -10.56 -6.71
CA ALA A 272 29.23 -10.85 -7.62
C ALA A 272 30.16 -9.64 -7.81
N VAL A 273 29.69 -8.44 -7.45
CA VAL A 273 30.42 -7.18 -7.60
C VAL A 273 31.08 -6.80 -6.28
N GLY A 274 32.40 -6.60 -6.33
CA GLY A 274 33.19 -6.06 -5.23
C GLY A 274 34.61 -6.63 -5.20
N LYS A 275 35.60 -5.81 -4.80
CA LYS A 275 37.00 -6.25 -4.71
C LYS A 275 37.20 -7.47 -3.82
N LEU A 276 36.40 -7.60 -2.76
CA LEU A 276 36.41 -8.74 -1.85
C LEU A 276 35.75 -9.99 -2.44
N ALA A 277 34.73 -9.84 -3.29
CA ALA A 277 34.05 -10.97 -3.92
C ALA A 277 34.99 -11.75 -4.86
N MET A 278 35.97 -11.08 -5.48
CA MET A 278 37.00 -11.72 -6.31
C MET A 278 37.88 -12.72 -5.55
N PHE A 279 38.00 -12.58 -4.22
CA PHE A 279 38.79 -13.48 -3.38
C PHE A 279 37.94 -14.53 -2.64
N ALA A 280 36.61 -14.53 -2.83
CA ALA A 280 35.71 -15.45 -2.17
C ALA A 280 35.90 -16.88 -2.71
N LYS A 281 36.10 -17.86 -1.82
CA LYS A 281 36.16 -19.29 -2.17
C LYS A 281 34.85 -19.97 -1.80
N LYS A 282 34.25 -20.68 -2.75
CA LYS A 282 33.09 -21.55 -2.48
C LYS A 282 33.55 -22.73 -1.61
N ARG A 283 32.89 -22.95 -0.48
CA ARG A 283 33.09 -24.14 0.37
C ARG A 283 31.82 -24.97 0.40
N THR A 284 31.98 -26.28 0.48
CA THR A 284 30.85 -27.21 0.63
C THR A 284 30.42 -27.23 2.10
N THR A 285 29.13 -27.41 2.33
CA THR A 285 28.55 -27.47 3.68
C THR A 285 27.60 -28.65 3.78
N CYS A 286 27.52 -29.23 4.98
CA CYS A 286 26.52 -30.26 5.26
C CYS A 286 25.10 -29.67 5.18
N ILE A 287 24.20 -30.33 4.44
CA ILE A 287 22.81 -29.87 4.25
C ILE A 287 22.05 -29.83 5.59
N GLY A 288 22.32 -30.77 6.51
CA GLY A 288 21.63 -30.86 7.80
C GLY A 288 22.12 -29.84 8.84
N CYS A 289 23.41 -29.86 9.17
CA CYS A 289 23.96 -29.06 10.28
C CYS A 289 24.70 -27.78 9.84
N LYS A 290 24.81 -27.53 8.52
CA LYS A 290 25.51 -26.38 7.92
C LYS A 290 27.00 -26.26 8.28
N SER A 291 27.61 -27.32 8.84
CA SER A 291 29.05 -27.36 9.09
C SER A 291 29.81 -27.31 7.77
N VAL A 292 30.90 -26.53 7.74
CA VAL A 292 31.82 -26.47 6.60
C VAL A 292 32.53 -27.82 6.48
N LEU A 293 32.52 -28.40 5.28
CA LEU A 293 33.26 -29.61 4.97
C LEU A 293 34.64 -29.21 4.44
N ASP A 294 35.69 -29.87 4.91
CA ASP A 294 37.02 -29.71 4.34
C ASP A 294 37.06 -30.45 3.00
N ASN A 295 37.34 -29.69 1.93
CA ASN A 295 37.45 -30.19 0.55
C ASN A 295 38.73 -31.04 0.30
N ASP A 296 39.46 -31.44 1.35
CA ASP A 296 40.76 -32.15 1.25
C ASP A 296 40.65 -33.68 1.30
N ARG A 297 39.45 -34.25 1.14
CA ARG A 297 39.30 -35.70 0.87
C ARG A 297 38.98 -35.90 -0.62
N LYS A 298 40.03 -35.92 -1.43
CA LYS A 298 40.01 -36.60 -2.74
C LYS A 298 39.90 -38.11 -2.53
#